data_AF-A0A196SKH3-F1
#
_entry.id   AF-A0A196SKH3-F1
#
_cell.length_a   1.000
_cell.length_b   1.000
_cell.length_c   1.000
_cell.angle_alpha   90.00
_cell.angle_beta   90.00
_cell.angle_gamma   90.00
#
_symmetry.space_group_name_H-M   'P 1'
#
loop_
_entity.id
_entity.type
_entity.pdbx_description
1 polymer ?
#
loop_
_entity_poly.entity_id
_entity_poly.type
_entity_poly.pdbx_seq_one_letter_code
_entity_poly.pdbx_strand_id
1 'polypeptide(L)'
;MKLFLSEEDYTHFLDCFFLEAIAGSYSVFREEFNQYLKHWAEQSKNYKEISISLSGGKKRDMKARPNIPKEEKRILSKWFEEHVSYPYPKVHEKERLSYQTGLSIKKVENWFINERSRKWHFHTPFQEGSLLWELVTYCRSWLPSPKQDRFPSIADGGLQWTCCAGRLHRGSRSCAREIILYNDSTRLTHYCMSRLEELIQNGIVPFVVFDGADLPNKQETNAERKEARNNNLQMARQLEAQGRVTEACEYYYKAIDITPELYVPLIQQLREHQIDYVVAPYEADAELGFLYRNNYVDFVITEDSDSLVFGSRCVLFKLDGGVGEEIDMNRLSECTSLDFCGWTHDMFTYMCILCGCDYLKRLRGVGIIKAYNAVNLGRQPAEIFSQLRMKTAITPEYEEGFLKAVFTFRHQTVFDPKTKTTVPLMPYPPAIRNNPPDYLGPLLPPDVAEAVAMGVIHPSTHQPLLPFAEDIMEEESQEVHSSTSSVAHYFRTGTCLLESLHIHIV
;
A
#
# COMPACT_ATOMS: atom_id res chain seq x y z
N MET A 1 34.82 -26.18 -37.38
CA MET A 1 35.20 -27.56 -36.99
C MET A 1 34.40 -27.87 -35.74
N LYS A 2 33.68 -29.00 -35.79
CA LYS A 2 32.61 -29.44 -34.87
C LYS A 2 32.94 -29.23 -33.39
N LEU A 3 31.96 -28.80 -32.60
CA LEU A 3 31.78 -29.21 -31.21
C LEU A 3 30.34 -28.89 -30.81
N PHE A 4 29.47 -29.89 -30.91
CA PHE A 4 28.34 -30.28 -30.04
C PHE A 4 27.69 -31.47 -30.76
N LEU A 5 27.64 -32.65 -30.11
CA LEU A 5 27.44 -33.94 -30.79
C LEU A 5 26.09 -34.62 -30.50
N SER A 6 25.19 -34.05 -29.70
CA SER A 6 23.78 -34.48 -29.62
C SER A 6 22.86 -33.45 -28.94
N GLU A 7 21.53 -33.61 -29.04
CA GLU A 7 20.52 -32.80 -28.32
C GLU A 7 20.63 -32.91 -26.78
N GLU A 8 21.29 -33.96 -26.27
CA GLU A 8 21.55 -34.14 -24.82
C GLU A 8 22.67 -33.22 -24.31
N ASP A 9 23.61 -32.81 -25.16
CA ASP A 9 24.69 -31.87 -24.78
C ASP A 9 24.18 -30.43 -24.56
N TYR A 10 23.10 -30.04 -25.26
CA TYR A 10 22.53 -28.69 -25.19
C TYR A 10 21.60 -28.52 -23.98
N THR A 11 20.87 -29.57 -23.61
CA THR A 11 20.04 -29.59 -22.38
C THR A 11 20.92 -29.61 -21.12
N HIS A 12 22.04 -30.34 -21.12
CA HIS A 12 22.98 -30.30 -19.99
C HIS A 12 23.72 -28.96 -19.86
N PHE A 13 24.03 -28.29 -20.97
CA PHE A 13 24.62 -26.94 -20.96
C PHE A 13 23.66 -25.87 -20.44
N LEU A 14 22.36 -25.97 -20.78
CA LEU A 14 21.32 -25.08 -20.26
C LEU A 14 21.02 -25.34 -18.78
N ASP A 15 20.97 -26.60 -18.34
CA ASP A 15 20.73 -26.95 -16.93
C ASP A 15 21.87 -26.49 -16.01
N CYS A 16 23.13 -26.56 -16.46
CA CYS A 16 24.26 -26.07 -15.67
C CYS A 16 24.32 -24.53 -15.59
N PHE A 17 24.02 -23.80 -16.68
CA PHE A 17 24.05 -22.33 -16.67
C PHE A 17 22.85 -21.72 -15.93
N PHE A 18 21.66 -22.35 -15.98
CA PHE A 18 20.46 -21.87 -15.28
C PHE A 18 20.57 -22.09 -13.77
N LEU A 19 21.19 -23.20 -13.33
CA LEU A 19 21.46 -23.46 -11.91
C LEU A 19 22.64 -22.63 -11.36
N GLU A 20 23.68 -22.35 -12.16
CA GLU A 20 24.77 -21.44 -11.75
C GLU A 20 24.35 -19.96 -11.77
N ALA A 21 23.41 -19.52 -12.62
CA ALA A 21 22.89 -18.14 -12.59
C ALA A 21 21.99 -17.87 -11.37
N ILE A 22 21.21 -18.87 -10.94
CA ILE A 22 20.32 -18.79 -9.77
C ILE A 22 21.12 -19.01 -8.47
N ALA A 23 22.04 -19.97 -8.42
CA ALA A 23 22.90 -20.20 -7.27
C ALA A 23 23.99 -19.13 -7.12
N GLY A 24 24.51 -18.60 -8.25
CA GLY A 24 25.49 -17.52 -8.30
C GLY A 24 24.94 -16.18 -7.85
N SER A 25 23.70 -15.83 -8.22
CA SER A 25 23.07 -14.61 -7.70
C SER A 25 22.81 -14.68 -6.19
N TYR A 26 22.50 -15.86 -5.65
CA TYR A 26 22.28 -16.02 -4.20
C TYR A 26 23.59 -16.13 -3.40
N SER A 27 24.64 -16.76 -3.94
CA SER A 27 25.95 -16.85 -3.29
C SER A 27 26.71 -15.51 -3.35
N VAL A 28 26.65 -14.79 -4.47
CA VAL A 28 27.24 -13.45 -4.63
C VAL A 28 26.47 -12.44 -3.78
N PHE A 29 25.13 -12.45 -3.80
CA PHE A 29 24.33 -11.62 -2.87
C PHE A 29 24.64 -11.95 -1.42
N ARG A 30 24.75 -13.23 -1.05
CA ARG A 30 25.09 -13.66 0.31
C ARG A 30 26.53 -13.31 0.70
N GLU A 31 27.51 -13.37 -0.21
CA GLU A 31 28.91 -13.01 0.06
C GLU A 31 29.12 -11.51 0.12
N GLU A 32 28.50 -10.72 -0.77
CA GLU A 32 28.52 -9.26 -0.71
C GLU A 32 27.75 -8.74 0.51
N PHE A 33 26.60 -9.33 0.84
CA PHE A 33 25.84 -9.03 2.05
C PHE A 33 26.59 -9.47 3.33
N ASN A 34 27.29 -10.60 3.31
CA ASN A 34 28.14 -11.02 4.44
C ASN A 34 29.43 -10.19 4.56
N GLN A 35 30.00 -9.68 3.47
CA GLN A 35 31.11 -8.72 3.50
C GLN A 35 30.64 -7.37 4.06
N TYR A 36 29.44 -6.92 3.67
CA TYR A 36 28.78 -5.75 4.25
C TYR A 36 28.53 -5.93 5.76
N LEU A 37 28.00 -7.09 6.18
CA LEU A 37 27.80 -7.44 7.58
C LEU A 37 29.10 -7.60 8.38
N LYS A 38 30.19 -8.14 7.78
CA LYS A 38 31.51 -8.24 8.43
C LYS A 38 32.15 -6.87 8.63
N HIS A 39 32.13 -6.02 7.61
CA HIS A 39 32.63 -4.64 7.70
C HIS A 39 31.86 -3.85 8.77
N TRP A 40 30.55 -4.05 8.86
CA TRP A 40 29.70 -3.41 9.88
C TRP A 40 29.87 -4.02 11.28
N ALA A 41 30.10 -5.33 11.39
CA ALA A 41 30.40 -6.02 12.65
C ALA A 41 31.78 -5.64 13.22
N GLU A 42 32.77 -5.37 12.37
CA GLU A 42 34.08 -4.85 12.79
C GLU A 42 33.99 -3.41 13.29
N GLN A 43 33.16 -2.55 12.67
CA GLN A 43 32.84 -1.22 13.19
C GLN A 43 32.04 -1.28 14.51
N SER A 44 31.18 -2.29 14.69
CA SER A 44 30.37 -2.49 15.90
C SER A 44 31.16 -3.06 17.09
N LYS A 45 32.28 -3.76 16.86
CA LYS A 45 33.18 -4.23 17.93
C LYS A 45 33.81 -3.06 18.70
N ASN A 46 34.11 -1.96 18.00
CA ASN A 46 34.66 -0.73 18.58
C ASN A 46 33.67 -0.03 19.55
N TYR A 47 32.37 -0.24 19.35
CA TYR A 47 31.32 0.28 20.23
C TYR A 47 31.03 -0.62 21.45
N LYS A 48 31.28 -1.94 21.32
CA LYS A 48 31.12 -2.91 22.42
C LYS A 48 32.15 -2.71 23.53
N GLU A 49 33.41 -2.39 23.20
CA GLU A 49 34.46 -2.15 24.20
C GLU A 49 34.17 -0.91 25.08
N ILE A 50 33.53 0.12 24.53
CA ILE A 50 33.13 1.32 25.29
C ILE A 50 31.93 0.99 26.22
N SER A 51 30.99 0.15 25.77
CA SER A 51 29.75 -0.15 26.50
C SER A 51 29.90 -1.03 27.75
N ILE A 52 30.90 -1.92 27.78
CA ILE A 52 31.13 -2.87 28.89
C ILE A 52 31.68 -2.16 30.14
N SER A 53 32.26 -0.97 30.00
CA SER A 53 32.81 -0.19 31.13
C SER A 53 31.77 0.53 32.00
N LEU A 54 30.49 0.59 31.59
CA LEU A 54 29.48 1.48 32.20
C LEU A 54 28.29 0.79 32.88
N SER A 55 28.20 -0.54 32.91
CA SER A 55 27.02 -1.24 33.46
C SER A 55 27.27 -1.88 34.83
N GLY A 56 27.29 -1.07 35.88
CA GLY A 56 27.19 -1.51 37.27
C GLY A 56 26.19 -0.66 38.05
N GLY A 57 24.89 -1.01 38.05
CA GLY A 57 23.89 -0.30 38.86
C GLY A 57 22.47 -0.87 38.78
N LYS A 58 21.87 -1.14 39.95
CA LYS A 58 20.56 -1.80 40.16
C LYS A 58 19.34 -0.95 39.74
N LYS A 59 18.25 -1.63 39.32
CA LYS A 59 16.93 -1.09 38.91
C LYS A 59 16.23 -0.28 40.01
N ARG A 60 15.53 0.81 39.63
CA ARG A 60 14.53 1.53 40.45
C ARG A 60 13.30 1.94 39.62
N ASP A 61 12.14 1.94 40.29
CA ASP A 61 10.79 2.15 39.75
C ASP A 61 10.53 3.57 39.19
N MET A 62 9.64 3.65 38.18
CA MET A 62 9.32 4.87 37.43
C MET A 62 8.14 5.66 38.02
N LYS A 63 8.38 6.94 38.35
CA LYS A 63 7.36 8.00 38.47
C LYS A 63 7.41 8.93 37.24
N ALA A 64 6.27 9.55 36.90
CA ALA A 64 6.07 10.44 35.75
C ALA A 64 7.09 11.59 35.66
N ARG A 65 7.49 11.96 34.43
CA ARG A 65 8.63 12.86 34.15
C ARG A 65 8.20 14.34 34.09
N PRO A 66 8.83 15.25 34.86
CA PRO A 66 8.58 16.68 34.74
C PRO A 66 9.27 17.29 33.50
N ASN A 67 8.65 18.33 32.93
CA ASN A 67 9.10 19.07 31.74
C ASN A 67 10.42 19.85 32.03
N ILE A 68 11.24 20.12 31.00
CA ILE A 68 12.52 20.84 31.17
C ILE A 68 12.23 22.30 31.52
N PRO A 69 12.86 22.89 32.57
CA PRO A 69 12.59 24.27 32.94
C PRO A 69 13.13 25.28 31.91
N LYS A 70 12.63 26.53 31.99
CA LYS A 70 12.76 27.52 30.90
C LYS A 70 14.20 28.00 30.68
N GLU A 71 15.02 28.05 31.74
CA GLU A 71 16.38 28.59 31.67
C GLU A 71 17.34 27.61 31.01
N GLU A 72 17.19 26.32 31.30
CA GLU A 72 17.94 25.22 30.70
C GLU A 72 17.62 25.13 29.20
N LYS A 73 16.35 25.30 28.84
CA LYS A 73 15.94 25.35 27.42
C LYS A 73 16.58 26.54 26.69
N ARG A 74 16.76 27.69 27.36
CA ARG A 74 17.40 28.88 26.79
C ARG A 74 18.87 28.61 26.42
N ILE A 75 19.61 27.93 27.30
CA ILE A 75 21.01 27.56 27.08
C ILE A 75 21.14 26.61 25.88
N LEU A 76 20.29 25.59 25.80
CA LEU A 76 20.30 24.62 24.70
C LEU A 76 19.89 25.26 23.36
N SER A 77 18.91 26.17 23.39
CA SER A 77 18.46 26.89 22.18
C SER A 77 19.52 27.83 21.65
N LYS A 78 20.23 28.53 22.54
CA LYS A 78 21.35 29.41 22.15
C LYS A 78 22.46 28.63 21.43
N TRP A 79 22.87 27.48 21.97
CA TRP A 79 23.88 26.64 21.31
C TRP A 79 23.38 26.15 19.94
N PHE A 80 22.10 25.75 19.86
CA PHE A 80 21.48 25.32 18.60
C PHE A 80 21.50 26.41 17.53
N GLU A 81 21.15 27.64 17.90
CA GLU A 81 21.14 28.81 17.01
C GLU A 81 22.55 29.17 16.51
N GLU A 82 23.56 29.03 17.36
CA GLU A 82 24.97 29.22 16.99
C GLU A 82 25.50 28.12 16.04
N HIS A 83 24.83 26.96 15.98
CA HIS A 83 25.24 25.77 15.22
C HIS A 83 24.16 25.29 14.24
N VAL A 84 23.32 26.19 13.71
CA VAL A 84 22.21 25.83 12.80
C VAL A 84 22.70 25.16 11.51
N SER A 85 23.92 25.42 11.05
CA SER A 85 24.47 24.75 9.87
C SER A 85 24.80 23.27 10.12
N TYR A 86 25.14 22.89 11.36
CA TYR A 86 25.43 21.51 11.75
C TYR A 86 25.10 21.28 13.25
N PRO A 87 23.82 21.09 13.61
CA PRO A 87 23.34 21.06 14.99
C PRO A 87 23.56 19.69 15.69
N TYR A 88 24.79 19.15 15.60
CA TYR A 88 25.20 17.89 16.21
C TYR A 88 26.32 18.12 17.24
N PRO A 89 25.98 18.33 18.53
CA PRO A 89 26.99 18.55 19.56
C PRO A 89 27.87 17.32 19.75
N LYS A 90 29.18 17.52 19.78
CA LYS A 90 30.19 16.49 20.07
C LYS A 90 30.12 16.07 21.54
N VAL A 91 30.77 14.95 21.89
CA VAL A 91 30.74 14.37 23.24
C VAL A 91 31.09 15.39 24.33
N HIS A 92 32.18 16.14 24.16
CA HIS A 92 32.60 17.18 25.12
C HIS A 92 31.61 18.38 25.19
N GLU A 93 30.90 18.68 24.10
CA GLU A 93 29.90 19.74 24.06
C GLU A 93 28.62 19.30 24.77
N LYS A 94 28.23 18.02 24.62
CA LYS A 94 27.13 17.42 25.38
C LYS A 94 27.42 17.43 26.87
N GLU A 95 28.66 17.12 27.28
CA GLU A 95 29.12 17.19 28.68
C GLU A 95 29.10 18.63 29.21
N ARG A 96 29.58 19.60 28.43
CA ARG A 96 29.53 21.02 28.78
C ARG A 96 28.11 21.54 28.93
N LEU A 97 27.22 21.20 28.00
CA LEU A 97 25.80 21.59 28.03
C LEU A 97 25.06 20.91 29.19
N SER A 98 25.40 19.66 29.50
CA SER A 98 24.92 18.94 30.68
C SER A 98 25.35 19.64 31.98
N TYR A 99 26.62 20.03 32.09
CA TYR A 99 27.15 20.78 33.23
C TYR A 99 26.46 22.16 33.39
N GLN A 100 26.27 22.89 32.29
CA GLN A 100 25.67 24.23 32.31
C GLN A 100 24.16 24.22 32.61
N THR A 101 23.44 23.20 32.18
CA THR A 101 21.98 23.08 32.38
C THR A 101 21.60 22.28 33.62
N GLY A 102 22.54 21.57 34.23
CA GLY A 102 22.25 20.59 35.29
C GLY A 102 21.42 19.39 34.81
N LEU A 103 21.15 19.28 33.50
CA LEU A 103 20.42 18.16 32.91
C LEU A 103 21.38 17.00 32.68
N SER A 104 20.88 15.76 32.77
CA SER A 104 21.68 14.61 32.36
C SER A 104 21.99 14.65 30.86
N ILE A 105 23.14 14.12 30.45
CA ILE A 105 23.58 14.03 29.05
C ILE A 105 22.46 13.46 28.14
N LYS A 106 21.74 12.44 28.62
CA LYS A 106 20.61 11.83 27.90
C LYS A 106 19.44 12.79 27.69
N LYS A 107 19.16 13.70 28.63
CA LYS A 107 18.11 14.73 28.46
C LYS A 107 18.54 15.80 27.46
N VAL A 108 19.81 16.20 27.48
CA VAL A 108 20.40 17.13 26.50
C VAL A 108 20.32 16.53 25.10
N GLU A 109 20.70 15.26 24.94
CA GLU A 109 20.67 14.54 23.67
C GLU A 109 19.26 14.43 23.08
N ASN A 110 18.29 14.01 23.90
CA ASN A 110 16.89 13.93 23.48
C ASN A 110 16.31 15.30 23.11
N TRP A 111 16.75 16.37 23.79
CA TRP A 111 16.32 17.72 23.47
C TRP A 111 16.81 18.15 22.07
N PHE A 112 18.09 17.91 21.74
CA PHE A 112 18.64 18.24 20.42
C PHE A 112 18.04 17.43 19.28
N ILE A 113 17.69 16.16 19.52
CA ILE A 113 16.95 15.33 18.55
C ILE A 113 15.61 16.00 18.21
N ASN A 114 14.86 16.40 19.23
CA ASN A 114 13.55 17.01 19.04
C ASN A 114 13.62 18.43 18.49
N GLU A 115 14.64 19.22 18.84
CA GLU A 115 14.79 20.59 18.33
C GLU A 115 15.22 20.60 16.86
N ARG A 116 16.11 19.69 16.43
CA ARG A 116 16.45 19.52 15.01
C ARG A 116 15.22 19.18 14.18
N SER A 117 14.44 18.20 14.64
CA SER A 117 13.20 17.78 13.99
C SER A 117 12.21 18.95 13.80
N ARG A 118 12.19 19.91 14.73
CA ARG A 118 11.27 21.05 14.71
C ARG A 118 11.74 22.24 13.89
N LYS A 119 13.04 22.52 13.84
CA LYS A 119 13.56 23.83 13.39
C LYS A 119 14.61 23.76 12.28
N TRP A 120 15.13 22.59 11.95
CA TRP A 120 16.22 22.47 10.99
C TRP A 120 15.70 22.08 9.61
N HIS A 121 15.42 23.08 8.76
CA HIS A 121 15.11 22.90 7.34
C HIS A 121 16.36 23.18 6.50
N PHE A 122 16.80 22.20 5.69
CA PHE A 122 18.03 22.32 4.92
C PHE A 122 17.88 23.30 3.73
N HIS A 123 18.73 24.33 3.68
CA HIS A 123 19.20 24.87 2.39
C HIS A 123 20.35 23.96 1.91
N THR A 124 20.16 23.22 0.82
CA THR A 124 21.21 22.33 0.27
C THR A 124 21.82 22.88 -1.02
N PRO A 125 23.14 23.09 -1.07
CA PRO A 125 23.94 23.09 -2.30
C PRO A 125 24.55 21.69 -2.48
N PHE A 126 23.97 20.83 -3.32
CA PHE A 126 24.60 19.57 -3.75
C PHE A 126 24.42 19.38 -5.26
N GLN A 127 25.40 18.76 -5.93
CA GLN A 127 25.37 18.49 -7.37
C GLN A 127 24.36 17.39 -7.71
N GLU A 128 23.54 17.66 -8.71
CA GLU A 128 22.58 16.70 -9.28
C GLU A 128 23.29 15.45 -9.82
N GLY A 129 22.73 14.28 -9.53
CA GLY A 129 23.20 12.98 -10.07
C GLY A 129 24.12 12.15 -9.17
N SER A 130 24.37 12.54 -7.91
CA SER A 130 25.09 11.68 -6.97
C SER A 130 24.19 10.60 -6.34
N LEU A 131 24.75 9.46 -5.92
CA LEU A 131 24.01 8.39 -5.22
C LEU A 131 23.26 8.91 -3.97
N LEU A 132 23.84 9.90 -3.30
CA LEU A 132 23.24 10.61 -2.17
C LEU A 132 22.10 11.56 -2.60
N TRP A 133 22.22 12.21 -3.76
CA TRP A 133 21.12 12.95 -4.38
C TRP A 133 19.96 12.03 -4.76
N GLU A 134 20.25 10.87 -5.34
CA GLU A 134 19.23 9.87 -5.68
C GLU A 134 18.58 9.27 -4.44
N LEU A 135 19.33 8.95 -3.39
CA LEU A 135 18.80 8.48 -2.10
C LEU A 135 17.98 9.56 -1.38
N VAL A 136 18.41 10.81 -1.41
CA VAL A 136 17.67 11.94 -0.81
C VAL A 136 16.43 12.28 -1.64
N THR A 137 16.48 12.16 -2.97
CA THR A 137 15.30 12.32 -3.85
C THR A 137 14.33 11.17 -3.66
N TYR A 138 14.86 9.95 -3.59
CA TYR A 138 14.13 8.75 -3.21
C TYR A 138 13.50 8.90 -1.84
N CYS A 139 14.14 9.49 -0.83
CA CYS A 139 13.52 9.75 0.48
C CYS A 139 12.56 10.96 0.48
N ARG A 140 12.79 11.97 -0.37
CA ARG A 140 11.92 13.14 -0.53
C ARG A 140 10.60 12.80 -1.21
N SER A 141 10.55 11.77 -2.08
CA SER A 141 9.29 11.25 -2.63
C SER A 141 8.40 10.56 -1.59
N TRP A 142 8.82 10.47 -0.32
CA TRP A 142 8.04 9.95 0.82
C TRP A 142 7.45 11.06 1.67
N LEU A 143 7.94 12.30 1.53
CA LEU A 143 7.34 13.48 2.14
C LEU A 143 6.26 14.01 1.19
N PRO A 144 5.05 14.35 1.68
CA PRO A 144 4.07 15.00 0.83
C PRO A 144 4.68 16.30 0.30
N SER A 145 4.57 16.52 -1.02
CA SER A 145 4.85 17.83 -1.60
C SER A 145 4.02 18.88 -0.84
N PRO A 146 4.58 20.06 -0.52
CA PRO A 146 3.77 21.18 -0.09
C PRO A 146 2.67 21.41 -1.13
N LYS A 147 1.45 21.68 -0.64
CA LYS A 147 0.19 21.85 -1.38
C LYS A 147 0.26 22.90 -2.51
N GLN A 148 1.00 22.63 -3.57
CA GLN A 148 1.07 23.44 -4.76
C GLN A 148 0.85 22.51 -5.94
N ASP A 149 -0.22 22.85 -6.68
CA ASP A 149 -0.71 22.21 -7.90
C ASP A 149 -1.80 21.16 -7.67
N ARG A 150 -2.97 21.64 -7.20
CA ARG A 150 -4.25 21.00 -7.51
C ARG A 150 -4.42 20.97 -9.03
N PHE A 151 -4.88 19.83 -9.56
CA PHE A 151 -5.42 19.76 -10.90
C PHE A 151 -6.53 20.82 -11.08
N PRO A 152 -6.62 21.49 -12.25
CA PRO A 152 -7.82 22.22 -12.59
C PRO A 152 -8.99 21.24 -12.68
N SER A 153 -10.09 21.63 -12.03
CA SER A 153 -11.36 20.91 -11.90
C SER A 153 -11.79 20.13 -13.13
N ILE A 154 -12.17 18.87 -12.93
CA ILE A 154 -13.36 18.31 -13.57
C ILE A 154 -14.45 18.36 -12.49
N ALA A 155 -15.37 19.32 -12.66
CA ALA A 155 -16.39 19.80 -11.73
C ALA A 155 -15.89 20.56 -10.47
N ASP A 156 -16.46 21.74 -10.28
CA ASP A 156 -16.10 22.73 -9.28
C ASP A 156 -16.26 22.22 -7.83
N GLY A 157 -15.18 22.25 -7.04
CA GLY A 157 -15.23 22.39 -5.58
C GLY A 157 -15.73 21.22 -4.72
N GLY A 158 -16.00 20.04 -5.28
CA GLY A 158 -16.38 18.84 -4.51
C GLY A 158 -15.16 18.11 -3.92
N LEU A 159 -15.33 17.49 -2.74
CA LEU A 159 -14.34 16.52 -2.23
C LEU A 159 -14.39 15.25 -3.11
N GLN A 160 -13.24 14.76 -3.55
CA GLN A 160 -13.12 13.52 -4.33
C GLN A 160 -12.74 12.35 -3.41
N TRP A 161 -13.36 11.20 -3.59
CA TRP A 161 -13.16 10.04 -2.71
C TRP A 161 -13.29 8.73 -3.45
N THR A 162 -12.63 7.67 -2.93
CA THR A 162 -12.70 6.34 -3.52
C THR A 162 -13.50 5.33 -2.69
N CYS A 163 -14.46 4.59 -3.29
CA CYS A 163 -15.00 3.38 -2.67
C CYS A 163 -14.31 2.12 -3.21
N CYS A 164 -13.93 1.24 -2.28
CA CYS A 164 -13.48 -0.11 -2.63
C CYS A 164 -14.63 -1.12 -2.74
N ALA A 165 -14.36 -2.18 -3.51
CA ALA A 165 -15.16 -3.40 -3.67
C ALA A 165 -15.59 -4.08 -2.35
N GLY A 166 -15.05 -3.72 -1.18
CA GLY A 166 -15.52 -4.19 0.12
C GLY A 166 -17.04 -4.00 0.36
N ARG A 167 -17.66 -3.02 -0.30
CA ARG A 167 -19.12 -2.84 -0.28
C ARG A 167 -19.90 -3.83 -1.15
N LEU A 168 -19.29 -4.40 -2.19
CA LEU A 168 -19.92 -5.44 -3.01
C LEU A 168 -20.21 -6.68 -2.17
N HIS A 169 -19.23 -7.11 -1.36
CA HIS A 169 -19.42 -8.23 -0.46
C HIS A 169 -20.49 -7.93 0.61
N ARG A 170 -20.61 -6.70 1.10
CA ARG A 170 -21.68 -6.36 2.07
C ARG A 170 -23.07 -6.39 1.41
N GLY A 171 -23.21 -5.83 0.20
CA GLY A 171 -24.47 -5.82 -0.55
C GLY A 171 -24.94 -7.21 -0.98
N SER A 172 -23.99 -8.11 -1.26
CA SER A 172 -24.27 -9.45 -1.75
C SER A 172 -24.95 -10.35 -0.71
N ARG A 173 -24.87 -10.03 0.60
CA ARG A 173 -25.57 -10.78 1.65
C ARG A 173 -27.06 -10.95 1.39
N SER A 174 -27.69 -9.91 0.85
CA SER A 174 -29.13 -9.90 0.62
C SER A 174 -29.58 -10.69 -0.62
N CYS A 175 -28.65 -11.01 -1.52
CA CYS A 175 -28.87 -11.66 -2.82
C CYS A 175 -27.88 -12.80 -3.10
N ALA A 176 -27.26 -13.35 -2.05
CA ALA A 176 -26.18 -14.32 -2.13
C ALA A 176 -26.56 -15.56 -2.92
N ARG A 177 -27.77 -16.05 -2.65
CA ARG A 177 -28.33 -17.24 -3.26
C ARG A 177 -28.66 -16.99 -4.73
N GLU A 178 -29.22 -15.83 -5.05
CA GLU A 178 -29.60 -15.44 -6.41
C GLU A 178 -28.37 -15.26 -7.30
N ILE A 179 -27.30 -14.64 -6.79
CA ILE A 179 -26.01 -14.54 -7.48
C ILE A 179 -25.47 -15.94 -7.81
N ILE A 180 -25.41 -16.82 -6.82
CA ILE A 180 -24.80 -18.15 -7.02
C ILE A 180 -25.63 -19.06 -7.94
N LEU A 181 -26.95 -18.99 -7.88
CA LEU A 181 -27.83 -19.90 -8.62
C LEU A 181 -28.22 -19.38 -10.00
N TYR A 182 -28.37 -18.07 -10.15
CA TYR A 182 -28.96 -17.45 -11.35
C TYR A 182 -28.05 -16.40 -11.99
N ASN A 183 -26.87 -16.12 -11.41
CA ASN A 183 -25.98 -15.05 -11.84
C ASN A 183 -26.66 -13.66 -11.88
N ASP A 184 -27.63 -13.45 -10.99
CA ASP A 184 -28.38 -12.19 -10.91
C ASP A 184 -27.75 -11.24 -9.88
N SER A 185 -27.10 -10.19 -10.38
CA SER A 185 -26.48 -9.13 -9.56
C SER A 185 -27.33 -7.86 -9.45
N THR A 186 -28.57 -7.84 -9.94
CA THR A 186 -29.42 -6.64 -9.99
C THR A 186 -29.57 -5.97 -8.63
N ARG A 187 -29.83 -6.75 -7.58
CA ARG A 187 -29.98 -6.23 -6.20
C ARG A 187 -28.67 -5.69 -5.64
N LEU A 188 -27.54 -6.29 -6.01
CA LEU A 188 -26.21 -5.82 -5.63
C LEU A 188 -25.93 -4.47 -6.28
N THR A 189 -26.18 -4.35 -7.59
CA THR A 189 -26.00 -3.10 -8.35
C THR A 189 -26.84 -1.98 -7.75
N HIS A 190 -28.14 -2.20 -7.51
CA HIS A 190 -29.00 -1.20 -6.87
C HIS A 190 -28.51 -0.80 -5.48
N TYR A 191 -28.04 -1.76 -4.66
CA TYR A 191 -27.46 -1.45 -3.37
C TYR A 191 -26.26 -0.51 -3.51
N CYS A 192 -25.30 -0.83 -4.38
CA CYS A 192 -24.11 -0.03 -4.62
C CYS A 192 -24.46 1.38 -5.13
N MET A 193 -25.33 1.49 -6.15
CA MET A 193 -25.78 2.78 -6.67
C MET A 193 -26.45 3.64 -5.60
N SER A 194 -27.32 3.07 -4.76
CA SER A 194 -27.96 3.81 -3.66
C SER A 194 -26.95 4.41 -2.67
N ARG A 195 -25.81 3.73 -2.45
CA ARG A 195 -24.75 4.23 -1.57
C ARG A 195 -23.96 5.35 -2.23
N LEU A 196 -23.71 5.26 -3.54
CA LEU A 196 -23.05 6.31 -4.31
C LEU A 196 -23.92 7.56 -4.41
N GLU A 197 -25.22 7.40 -4.63
CA GLU A 197 -26.19 8.50 -4.63
C GLU A 197 -26.22 9.24 -3.29
N GLU A 198 -26.20 8.52 -2.16
CA GLU A 198 -26.11 9.13 -0.83
C GLU A 198 -24.87 10.02 -0.70
N LEU A 199 -23.76 9.62 -1.31
CA LEU A 199 -22.50 10.36 -1.24
C LEU A 199 -22.51 11.58 -2.16
N ILE A 200 -23.05 11.44 -3.37
CA ILE A 200 -23.27 12.54 -4.31
C ILE A 200 -24.21 13.59 -3.70
N GLN A 201 -25.30 13.18 -3.03
CA GLN A 201 -26.24 14.08 -2.36
C GLN A 201 -25.58 14.88 -1.22
N ASN A 202 -24.52 14.35 -0.61
CA ASN A 202 -23.72 15.04 0.40
C ASN A 202 -22.57 15.85 -0.20
N GLY A 203 -22.54 16.07 -1.52
CA GLY A 203 -21.55 16.88 -2.22
C GLY A 203 -20.18 16.20 -2.40
N ILE A 204 -20.15 14.87 -2.31
CA ILE A 204 -18.92 14.09 -2.43
C ILE A 204 -18.88 13.41 -3.82
N VAL A 205 -17.78 13.59 -4.55
CA VAL A 205 -17.61 13.07 -5.92
C VAL A 205 -16.96 11.68 -5.88
N PRO A 206 -17.72 10.59 -6.16
CA PRO A 206 -17.21 9.23 -6.09
C PRO A 206 -16.23 8.91 -7.22
N PHE A 207 -15.23 8.11 -6.89
CA PHE A 207 -14.36 7.39 -7.80
C PHE A 207 -14.31 5.92 -7.38
N VAL A 208 -14.84 4.99 -8.18
CA VAL A 208 -14.98 3.58 -7.77
C VAL A 208 -13.72 2.77 -8.13
N VAL A 209 -13.20 1.97 -7.20
CA VAL A 209 -12.07 1.06 -7.48
C VAL A 209 -12.51 -0.39 -7.30
N PHE A 210 -12.36 -1.18 -8.37
CA PHE A 210 -12.63 -2.61 -8.40
C PHE A 210 -11.33 -3.43 -8.28
N ASP A 211 -11.44 -4.61 -7.67
CA ASP A 211 -10.36 -5.59 -7.70
C ASP A 211 -10.18 -6.20 -9.10
N GLY A 212 -8.92 -6.46 -9.42
CA GLY A 212 -8.43 -7.03 -10.66
C GLY A 212 -8.04 -8.51 -10.53
N ALA A 213 -6.87 -8.83 -11.08
CA ALA A 213 -6.34 -10.19 -11.10
C ALA A 213 -5.75 -10.61 -9.73
N ASP A 214 -5.67 -11.92 -9.52
CA ASP A 214 -5.00 -12.48 -8.34
C ASP A 214 -3.51 -12.11 -8.33
N LEU A 215 -3.05 -11.52 -7.23
CA LEU A 215 -1.63 -11.24 -7.04
C LEU A 215 -0.86 -12.54 -6.72
N PRO A 216 0.29 -12.83 -7.38
CA PRO A 216 1.01 -14.07 -7.12
C PRO A 216 1.49 -14.24 -5.67
N ASN A 217 1.92 -13.15 -5.01
CA ASN A 217 2.34 -13.23 -3.60
C ASN A 217 1.18 -13.50 -2.61
N LYS A 218 -0.07 -13.42 -3.08
CA LYS A 218 -1.29 -13.71 -2.31
C LYS A 218 -1.89 -15.09 -2.65
N GLN A 219 -1.23 -15.87 -3.52
CA GLN A 219 -1.76 -17.12 -4.05
C GLN A 219 -2.15 -18.15 -2.97
N GLU A 220 -1.34 -18.32 -1.92
CA GLU A 220 -1.64 -19.26 -0.83
C GLU A 220 -2.94 -18.86 -0.09
N THR A 221 -3.07 -17.58 0.26
CA THR A 221 -4.26 -17.04 0.94
C THR A 221 -5.49 -17.14 0.04
N ASN A 222 -5.37 -16.86 -1.26
CA ASN A 222 -6.49 -16.98 -2.19
C ASN A 222 -6.91 -18.45 -2.39
N ALA A 223 -5.97 -19.40 -2.38
CA ALA A 223 -6.27 -20.82 -2.42
C ALA A 223 -7.06 -21.28 -1.18
N GLU A 224 -6.64 -20.88 0.03
CA GLU A 224 -7.36 -21.17 1.28
C GLU A 224 -8.78 -20.58 1.26
N ARG A 225 -8.94 -19.32 0.79
CA ARG A 225 -10.26 -18.68 0.64
C ARG A 225 -11.13 -19.43 -0.36
N LYS A 226 -10.58 -19.86 -1.50
CA LYS A 226 -11.31 -20.63 -2.52
C LYS A 226 -11.76 -22.00 -2.00
N GLU A 227 -10.91 -22.69 -1.25
CA GLU A 227 -11.28 -23.95 -0.60
C GLU A 227 -12.42 -23.76 0.41
N ALA A 228 -12.32 -22.73 1.26
CA ALA A 228 -13.38 -22.40 2.22
C ALA A 228 -14.72 -22.09 1.53
N ARG A 229 -14.71 -21.31 0.43
CA ARG A 229 -15.91 -21.02 -0.38
C ARG A 229 -16.54 -22.30 -0.94
N ASN A 230 -15.73 -23.20 -1.50
CA ASN A 230 -16.20 -24.48 -2.04
C ASN A 230 -16.86 -25.35 -0.95
N ASN A 231 -16.25 -25.42 0.23
CA ASN A 231 -16.81 -26.16 1.36
C ASN A 231 -18.14 -25.55 1.84
N ASN A 232 -18.22 -24.21 1.92
CA ASN A 232 -19.47 -23.51 2.25
C ASN A 232 -20.56 -23.73 1.20
N LEU A 233 -20.21 -23.72 -0.09
CA LEU A 233 -21.15 -23.96 -1.18
C LEU A 233 -21.75 -25.37 -1.11
N GLN A 234 -20.92 -26.38 -0.83
CA GLN A 234 -21.39 -27.76 -0.64
C GLN A 234 -22.37 -27.84 0.53
N MET A 235 -22.05 -27.19 1.65
CA MET A 235 -22.93 -27.15 2.82
C MET A 235 -24.26 -26.42 2.53
N ALA A 236 -24.22 -25.31 1.78
CA ALA A 236 -25.41 -24.57 1.37
C ALA A 236 -26.36 -25.45 0.55
N ARG A 237 -25.83 -26.16 -0.45
CA ARG A 237 -26.60 -27.08 -1.30
C ARG A 237 -27.20 -28.25 -0.52
N GLN A 238 -26.47 -28.79 0.47
CA GLN A 238 -26.98 -29.86 1.34
C GLN A 238 -28.15 -29.39 2.21
N LEU A 239 -28.05 -28.20 2.82
CA LEU A 239 -29.12 -27.63 3.63
C LEU A 239 -30.35 -27.28 2.78
N GLU A 240 -30.14 -26.77 1.57
CA GLU A 240 -31.24 -26.47 0.65
C GLU A 240 -31.96 -27.73 0.19
N ALA A 241 -31.23 -28.82 -0.10
CA ALA A 241 -31.82 -30.12 -0.41
C ALA A 241 -32.66 -30.71 0.74
N GLN A 242 -32.36 -30.32 1.98
CA GLN A 242 -33.14 -30.67 3.18
C GLN A 242 -34.33 -29.72 3.42
N GLY A 243 -34.57 -28.73 2.55
CA GLY A 243 -35.62 -27.72 2.71
C GLY A 243 -35.28 -26.61 3.72
N ARG A 244 -34.05 -26.56 4.26
CA ARG A 244 -33.60 -25.58 5.26
C ARG A 244 -33.00 -24.33 4.59
N VAL A 245 -33.82 -23.65 3.80
CA VAL A 245 -33.39 -22.54 2.93
C VAL A 245 -32.76 -21.38 3.71
N THR A 246 -33.34 -20.97 4.84
CA THR A 246 -32.82 -19.84 5.63
C THR A 246 -31.39 -20.08 6.12
N GLU A 247 -31.09 -21.30 6.53
CA GLU A 247 -29.73 -21.67 6.98
C GLU A 247 -28.78 -21.83 5.79
N ALA A 248 -29.27 -22.34 4.67
CA ALA A 248 -28.50 -22.42 3.43
C ALA A 248 -28.05 -21.02 2.95
N CYS A 249 -28.90 -19.98 3.08
CA CYS A 249 -28.57 -18.61 2.69
C CYS A 249 -27.31 -18.05 3.40
N GLU A 250 -27.10 -18.37 4.67
CA GLU A 250 -25.89 -17.94 5.40
C GLU A 250 -24.62 -18.63 4.87
N TYR A 251 -24.73 -19.88 4.42
CA TYR A 251 -23.61 -20.58 3.76
C TYR A 251 -23.40 -20.12 2.31
N TYR A 252 -24.49 -19.80 1.59
CA TYR A 252 -24.39 -19.16 0.28
C TYR A 252 -23.63 -17.84 0.38
N TYR A 253 -23.95 -17.00 1.36
CA TYR A 253 -23.24 -15.75 1.59
C TYR A 253 -21.74 -15.96 1.83
N LYS A 254 -21.35 -16.95 2.64
CA LYS A 254 -19.93 -17.30 2.89
C LYS A 254 -19.24 -17.97 1.69
N ALA A 255 -19.99 -18.39 0.69
CA ALA A 255 -19.49 -19.04 -0.51
C ALA A 255 -19.35 -18.08 -1.70
N ILE A 256 -19.84 -16.85 -1.58
CA ILE A 256 -19.77 -15.86 -2.68
C ILE A 256 -18.33 -15.58 -3.05
N ASP A 257 -18.08 -15.60 -4.35
CA ASP A 257 -16.89 -15.06 -4.98
C ASP A 257 -17.31 -13.83 -5.77
N ILE A 258 -16.65 -12.68 -5.54
CA ILE A 258 -16.93 -11.47 -6.31
C ILE A 258 -16.07 -11.54 -7.56
N THR A 259 -16.64 -12.08 -8.64
CA THR A 259 -15.93 -12.22 -9.92
C THR A 259 -16.05 -10.96 -10.78
N PRO A 260 -15.16 -10.78 -11.79
CA PRO A 260 -15.24 -9.63 -12.67
C PRO A 260 -16.57 -9.46 -13.40
N GLU A 261 -17.24 -10.55 -13.74
CA GLU A 261 -18.55 -10.54 -14.39
C GLU A 261 -19.62 -9.93 -13.49
N LEU A 262 -19.47 -10.05 -12.17
CA LEU A 262 -20.48 -9.61 -11.21
C LEU A 262 -20.61 -8.08 -11.16
N TYR A 263 -19.52 -7.36 -11.38
CA TYR A 263 -19.51 -5.90 -11.36
C TYR A 263 -19.73 -5.25 -12.73
N VAL A 264 -19.84 -6.01 -13.83
CA VAL A 264 -20.13 -5.45 -15.16
C VAL A 264 -21.44 -4.64 -15.18
N PRO A 265 -22.58 -5.13 -14.65
CA PRO A 265 -23.80 -4.33 -14.61
C PRO A 265 -23.66 -3.06 -13.77
N LEU A 266 -22.84 -3.10 -12.72
CA LEU A 266 -22.54 -1.91 -11.93
C LEU A 266 -21.70 -0.91 -12.74
N ILE A 267 -20.65 -1.36 -13.44
CA ILE A 267 -19.84 -0.51 -14.32
C ILE A 267 -20.71 0.19 -15.37
N GLN A 268 -21.69 -0.51 -15.97
CA GLN A 268 -22.63 0.11 -16.91
C GLN A 268 -23.42 1.25 -16.25
N GLN A 269 -23.95 1.03 -15.06
CA GLN A 269 -24.65 2.06 -14.29
C GLN A 269 -23.72 3.23 -13.91
N LEU A 270 -22.45 2.96 -13.55
CA LEU A 270 -21.48 4.01 -13.28
C LEU A 270 -21.24 4.88 -14.52
N ARG A 271 -21.11 4.27 -15.71
CA ARG A 271 -20.96 5.00 -16.99
C ARG A 271 -22.19 5.85 -17.31
N GLU A 272 -23.39 5.30 -17.17
CA GLU A 272 -24.66 6.01 -17.40
C GLU A 272 -24.78 7.24 -16.50
N HIS A 273 -24.37 7.11 -15.24
CA HIS A 273 -24.40 8.18 -14.24
C HIS A 273 -23.15 9.07 -14.24
N GLN A 274 -22.21 8.86 -15.16
CA GLN A 274 -20.94 9.60 -15.27
C GLN A 274 -20.14 9.60 -13.96
N ILE A 275 -20.10 8.45 -13.29
CA ILE A 275 -19.28 8.21 -12.10
C ILE A 275 -17.97 7.56 -12.55
N ASP A 276 -16.85 8.19 -12.22
CA ASP A 276 -15.52 7.69 -12.54
C ASP A 276 -15.23 6.38 -11.80
N TYR A 277 -14.52 5.48 -12.46
CA TYR A 277 -14.07 4.23 -11.88
C TYR A 277 -12.80 3.70 -12.53
N VAL A 278 -12.16 2.74 -11.86
CA VAL A 278 -11.05 1.96 -12.40
C VAL A 278 -11.14 0.53 -11.89
N VAL A 279 -10.80 -0.44 -12.75
CA VAL A 279 -10.48 -1.80 -12.31
C VAL A 279 -8.97 -1.87 -12.09
N ALA A 280 -8.53 -2.15 -10.87
CA ALA A 280 -7.12 -2.31 -10.57
C ALA A 280 -6.53 -3.45 -11.42
N PRO A 281 -5.23 -3.44 -11.77
CA PRO A 281 -4.61 -4.59 -12.42
C PRO A 281 -4.57 -5.80 -11.49
N TYR A 282 -4.40 -5.55 -10.18
CA TYR A 282 -4.37 -6.54 -9.12
C TYR A 282 -5.30 -6.13 -7.97
N GLU A 283 -4.79 -5.69 -6.82
CA GLU A 283 -5.63 -5.41 -5.66
C GLU A 283 -6.07 -3.95 -5.62
N ALA A 284 -7.35 -3.75 -5.30
CA ALA A 284 -7.92 -2.41 -5.16
C ALA A 284 -7.25 -1.61 -4.04
N ASP A 285 -6.80 -2.25 -2.95
CA ASP A 285 -6.14 -1.54 -1.82
C ASP A 285 -4.83 -0.86 -2.23
N ALA A 286 -4.05 -1.49 -3.12
CA ALA A 286 -2.84 -0.89 -3.68
C ALA A 286 -3.17 0.29 -4.59
N GLU A 287 -4.18 0.13 -5.44
CA GLU A 287 -4.69 1.16 -6.36
C GLU A 287 -5.19 2.39 -5.58
N LEU A 288 -5.98 2.18 -4.52
CA LEU A 288 -6.41 3.22 -3.59
C LEU A 288 -5.22 4.00 -3.01
N GLY A 289 -4.20 3.27 -2.54
CA GLY A 289 -2.98 3.85 -2.01
C GLY A 289 -2.28 4.73 -3.04
N PHE A 290 -2.24 4.30 -4.31
CA PHE A 290 -1.66 5.07 -5.40
C PHE A 290 -2.47 6.35 -5.67
N LEU A 291 -3.80 6.23 -5.80
CA LEU A 291 -4.69 7.35 -6.06
C LEU A 291 -4.60 8.42 -4.96
N TYR A 292 -4.62 8.00 -3.69
CA TYR A 292 -4.48 8.89 -2.54
C TYR A 292 -3.13 9.62 -2.55
N ARG A 293 -2.02 8.89 -2.73
CA ARG A 293 -0.66 9.45 -2.67
C ARG A 293 -0.36 10.43 -3.79
N ASN A 294 -0.96 10.22 -4.97
CA ASN A 294 -0.80 11.09 -6.12
C ASN A 294 -1.85 12.22 -6.18
N ASN A 295 -2.66 12.38 -5.12
CA ASN A 295 -3.70 13.41 -4.99
C ASN A 295 -4.79 13.32 -6.06
N TYR A 296 -5.11 12.11 -6.52
CA TYR A 296 -6.33 11.87 -7.31
C TYR A 296 -7.59 11.87 -6.44
N VAL A 297 -7.45 11.57 -5.13
CA VAL A 297 -8.56 11.60 -4.16
C VAL A 297 -8.13 12.21 -2.83
N ASP A 298 -9.09 12.78 -2.10
CA ASP A 298 -8.87 13.44 -0.81
C ASP A 298 -8.90 12.45 0.37
N PHE A 299 -9.68 11.38 0.27
CA PHE A 299 -9.79 10.32 1.27
C PHE A 299 -10.33 9.02 0.68
N VAL A 300 -10.15 7.91 1.40
CA VAL A 300 -10.55 6.57 0.99
C VAL A 300 -11.71 6.07 1.85
N ILE A 301 -12.70 5.41 1.25
CA ILE A 301 -13.77 4.70 1.95
C ILE A 301 -13.59 3.19 1.71
N THR A 302 -13.28 2.47 2.77
CA THR A 302 -13.14 1.00 2.74
C THR A 302 -13.42 0.43 4.12
N GLU A 303 -13.77 -0.85 4.17
CA GLU A 303 -13.80 -1.62 5.43
C GLU A 303 -12.47 -2.34 5.68
N ASP A 304 -11.57 -2.37 4.68
CA ASP A 304 -10.27 -3.02 4.79
C ASP A 304 -9.19 -2.08 5.34
N SER A 305 -8.60 -2.47 6.46
CA SER A 305 -7.52 -1.71 7.10
C SER A 305 -6.20 -1.77 6.34
N ASP A 306 -6.03 -2.70 5.40
CA ASP A 306 -4.79 -2.84 4.62
C ASP A 306 -4.51 -1.60 3.76
N SER A 307 -5.54 -0.84 3.38
CA SER A 307 -5.43 0.49 2.76
C SER A 307 -4.52 1.46 3.53
N LEU A 308 -4.53 1.41 4.88
CA LEU A 308 -3.64 2.20 5.73
C LEU A 308 -2.18 1.79 5.55
N VAL A 309 -1.90 0.52 5.25
CA VAL A 309 -0.54 -0.02 5.04
C VAL A 309 -0.02 0.35 3.65
N PHE A 310 -0.89 0.36 2.63
CA PHE A 310 -0.59 0.83 1.29
C PHE A 310 -0.36 2.35 1.19
N GLY A 311 -0.74 3.10 2.23
CA GLY A 311 -0.38 4.51 2.38
C GLY A 311 -1.53 5.49 2.23
N SER A 312 -2.77 5.01 2.20
CA SER A 312 -3.97 5.84 2.37
C SER A 312 -3.95 6.42 3.78
N ARG A 313 -3.71 7.73 3.93
CA ARG A 313 -3.55 8.34 5.25
C ARG A 313 -4.87 8.72 5.90
N CYS A 314 -5.88 9.09 5.11
CA CYS A 314 -7.22 9.41 5.59
C CYS A 314 -8.18 8.35 5.06
N VAL A 315 -8.67 7.50 5.95
CA VAL A 315 -9.56 6.39 5.60
C VAL A 315 -10.81 6.43 6.47
N LEU A 316 -11.98 6.37 5.84
CA LEU A 316 -13.29 6.33 6.48
C LEU A 316 -13.82 4.90 6.47
N PHE A 317 -13.90 4.30 7.65
CA PHE A 317 -14.40 2.95 7.91
C PHE A 317 -15.88 2.97 8.33
N LYS A 318 -16.55 1.81 8.24
CA LYS A 318 -17.89 1.58 8.80
C LYS A 318 -18.94 2.61 8.42
N LEU A 319 -18.85 3.19 7.23
CA LEU A 319 -19.78 4.22 6.80
C LEU A 319 -21.18 3.60 6.61
N ASP A 320 -22.13 4.02 7.44
CA ASP A 320 -23.52 3.57 7.45
C ASP A 320 -24.47 4.73 7.82
N GLY A 321 -25.56 4.90 7.08
CA GLY A 321 -26.51 6.01 7.27
C GLY A 321 -25.86 7.39 7.36
N GLY A 322 -24.88 7.69 6.50
CA GLY A 322 -24.15 8.95 6.46
C GLY A 322 -23.10 9.15 7.56
N VAL A 323 -22.87 8.17 8.44
CA VAL A 323 -21.90 8.26 9.55
C VAL A 323 -20.83 7.19 9.40
N GLY A 324 -19.55 7.57 9.52
CA GLY A 324 -18.41 6.64 9.48
C GLY A 324 -17.36 6.95 10.54
N GLU A 325 -16.39 6.05 10.69
CA GLU A 325 -15.26 6.17 11.60
C GLU A 325 -14.00 6.54 10.80
N GLU A 326 -13.50 7.76 10.98
CA GLU A 326 -12.29 8.23 10.31
C GLU A 326 -11.02 7.81 11.06
N ILE A 327 -10.03 7.30 10.32
CA ILE A 327 -8.65 7.15 10.77
C ILE A 327 -7.76 8.05 9.91
N ASP A 328 -7.11 9.03 10.57
CA ASP A 328 -6.06 9.86 9.99
C ASP A 328 -4.69 9.45 10.54
N MET A 329 -3.84 8.91 9.67
CA MET A 329 -2.47 8.49 9.99
C MET A 329 -1.57 9.65 10.43
N ASN A 330 -1.91 10.91 10.11
CA ASN A 330 -1.18 12.06 10.63
C ASN A 330 -1.44 12.30 12.13
N ARG A 331 -2.56 11.77 12.64
CA ARG A 331 -2.96 11.86 14.05
C ARG A 331 -2.61 10.60 14.84
N LEU A 332 -1.82 9.69 14.26
CA LEU A 332 -1.41 8.44 14.91
C LEU A 332 -0.69 8.68 16.25
N SER A 333 0.02 9.80 16.41
CA SER A 333 0.66 10.20 17.67
C SER A 333 -0.32 10.56 18.80
N GLU A 334 -1.60 10.79 18.49
CA GLU A 334 -2.66 11.05 19.49
C GLU A 334 -3.18 9.75 20.13
N CYS A 335 -2.75 8.58 19.63
CA CYS A 335 -3.15 7.30 20.18
C CYS A 335 -2.74 7.16 21.65
N THR A 336 -3.68 6.78 22.51
CA THR A 336 -3.45 6.68 23.97
C THR A 336 -3.07 5.29 24.42
N SER A 337 -3.39 4.26 23.65
CA SER A 337 -3.11 2.86 23.99
C SER A 337 -1.66 2.47 23.69
N LEU A 338 -1.09 3.03 22.61
CA LEU A 338 0.29 2.83 22.17
C LEU A 338 0.89 4.16 21.69
N ASP A 339 2.15 4.39 22.02
CA ASP A 339 2.85 5.65 21.69
C ASP A 339 3.55 5.57 20.34
N PHE A 340 2.88 6.07 19.30
CA PHE A 340 3.44 6.14 17.96
C PHE A 340 4.29 7.40 17.70
N CYS A 341 4.71 8.12 18.75
CA CYS A 341 5.56 9.28 18.57
C CYS A 341 6.89 8.93 17.87
N GLY A 342 7.16 9.60 16.75
CA GLY A 342 8.35 9.36 15.93
C GLY A 342 8.31 8.05 15.14
N TRP A 343 7.15 7.43 14.94
CA TRP A 343 6.98 6.32 14.02
C TRP A 343 6.90 6.81 12.58
N THR A 344 7.55 6.08 11.69
CA THR A 344 7.40 6.25 10.24
C THR A 344 6.34 5.30 9.69
N HIS A 345 5.88 5.55 8.47
CA HIS A 345 5.01 4.63 7.74
C HIS A 345 5.61 3.22 7.66
N ASP A 346 6.91 3.13 7.38
CA ASP A 346 7.63 1.86 7.32
C ASP A 346 7.54 1.06 8.61
N MET A 347 7.72 1.72 9.75
CA MET A 347 7.57 1.07 11.05
C MET A 347 6.15 0.53 11.26
N PHE A 348 5.14 1.30 10.83
CA PHE A 348 3.75 0.86 10.86
C PHE A 348 3.54 -0.37 9.97
N THR A 349 4.01 -0.34 8.72
CA THR A 349 3.98 -1.49 7.80
C THR A 349 4.65 -2.72 8.40
N TYR A 350 5.85 -2.57 8.99
CA TYR A 350 6.56 -3.68 9.63
C TYR A 350 5.76 -4.28 10.78
N MET A 351 5.12 -3.44 11.59
CA MET A 351 4.26 -3.89 12.68
C MET A 351 3.07 -4.70 12.15
N CYS A 352 2.39 -4.22 11.09
CA CYS A 352 1.25 -4.90 10.49
C CYS A 352 1.63 -6.28 9.93
N ILE A 353 2.72 -6.36 9.16
CA ILE A 353 3.20 -7.63 8.60
C ILE A 353 3.55 -8.64 9.71
N LEU A 354 4.19 -8.20 10.81
CA LEU A 354 4.49 -9.06 11.95
C LEU A 354 3.23 -9.58 12.68
N CYS A 355 2.12 -8.85 12.62
CA CYS A 355 0.83 -9.28 13.17
C CYS A 355 0.13 -10.32 12.30
N GLY A 356 0.62 -10.53 11.07
CA GLY A 356 0.02 -11.35 10.03
C GLY A 356 -0.75 -10.49 9.03
N CYS A 357 -0.53 -10.76 7.75
CA CYS A 357 -1.23 -10.11 6.63
C CYS A 357 -1.51 -11.16 5.55
N ASP A 358 -2.18 -10.74 4.48
CA ASP A 358 -2.53 -11.62 3.37
C ASP A 358 -1.31 -12.20 2.62
N TYR A 359 -0.13 -11.57 2.74
CA TYR A 359 1.13 -11.99 2.09
C TYR A 359 2.06 -12.80 2.99
N LEU A 360 1.83 -12.79 4.30
CA LEU A 360 2.67 -13.49 5.26
C LEU A 360 1.88 -13.87 6.50
N LYS A 361 1.81 -15.17 6.76
CA LYS A 361 1.22 -15.73 7.98
C LYS A 361 1.91 -15.18 9.22
N ARG A 362 1.14 -14.92 10.28
CA ARG A 362 1.70 -14.36 11.52
C ARG A 362 2.74 -15.29 12.13
N LEU A 363 3.76 -14.71 12.78
CA LEU A 363 4.70 -15.48 13.57
C LEU A 363 4.04 -15.98 14.87
N ARG A 364 4.21 -17.27 15.19
CA ARG A 364 3.61 -17.87 16.39
C ARG A 364 4.09 -17.17 17.67
N GLY A 365 3.15 -16.71 18.49
CA GLY A 365 3.46 -16.02 19.75
C GLY A 365 3.96 -14.59 19.58
N VAL A 366 3.75 -13.98 18.40
CA VAL A 366 3.87 -12.54 18.17
C VAL A 366 2.48 -11.99 17.87
N GLY A 367 1.98 -11.15 18.76
CA GLY A 367 0.79 -10.34 18.54
C GLY A 367 1.14 -8.86 18.56
N ILE A 368 0.13 -8.00 18.40
CA ILE A 368 0.23 -6.54 18.25
C ILE A 368 1.23 -5.90 19.23
N ILE A 369 1.10 -6.16 20.54
CA ILE A 369 1.97 -5.57 21.57
C ILE A 369 3.44 -6.01 21.40
N LYS A 370 3.68 -7.27 21.02
CA LYS A 370 5.04 -7.77 20.87
C LYS A 370 5.69 -7.28 19.57
N ALA A 371 4.93 -7.23 18.48
CA ALA A 371 5.34 -6.61 17.23
C ALA A 371 5.69 -5.12 17.44
N TYR A 372 4.78 -4.37 18.09
CA TYR A 372 4.99 -2.97 18.43
C TYR A 372 6.30 -2.75 19.21
N ASN A 373 6.54 -3.53 20.27
CA ASN A 373 7.75 -3.38 21.07
C ASN A 373 9.03 -3.70 20.28
N ALA A 374 9.00 -4.71 19.41
CA ALA A 374 10.13 -5.06 18.56
C ALA A 374 10.43 -3.95 17.54
N VAL A 375 9.40 -3.39 16.91
CA VAL A 375 9.51 -2.27 15.96
C VAL A 375 9.97 -0.99 16.65
N ASN A 376 9.42 -0.66 17.82
CA ASN A 376 9.77 0.56 18.54
C ASN A 376 11.25 0.57 18.98
N LEU A 377 11.79 -0.59 19.35
CA LEU A 377 13.19 -0.76 19.77
C LEU A 377 14.14 -0.91 18.59
N GLY A 378 13.77 -1.74 17.60
CA GLY A 378 14.64 -2.08 16.48
C GLY A 378 14.60 -1.04 15.36
N ARG A 379 13.43 -0.44 15.10
CA ARG A 379 13.13 0.52 14.01
C ARG A 379 13.29 -0.04 12.59
N GLN A 380 14.30 -0.85 12.35
CA GLN A 380 14.70 -1.43 11.08
C GLN A 380 14.61 -2.97 11.12
N PRO A 381 14.37 -3.66 9.98
CA PRO A 381 14.09 -5.09 9.97
C PRO A 381 15.14 -5.97 10.66
N ALA A 382 16.44 -5.71 10.43
CA ALA A 382 17.52 -6.51 11.01
C ALA A 382 17.53 -6.46 12.55
N GLU A 383 17.36 -5.26 13.12
CA GLU A 383 17.28 -5.04 14.55
C GLU A 383 15.98 -5.58 15.14
N ILE A 384 14.86 -5.43 14.42
CA ILE A 384 13.56 -6.01 14.80
C ILE A 384 13.69 -7.53 14.97
N PHE A 385 14.26 -8.23 13.98
CA PHE A 385 14.48 -9.66 14.07
C PHE A 385 15.47 -10.03 15.17
N SER A 386 16.52 -9.24 15.38
CA SER A 386 17.43 -9.42 16.52
C SER A 386 16.70 -9.38 17.86
N GLN A 387 15.76 -8.42 18.05
CA GLN A 387 14.93 -8.34 19.26
C GLN A 387 13.99 -9.54 19.41
N LEU A 388 13.36 -9.98 18.33
CA LEU A 388 12.39 -11.07 18.36
C LEU A 388 13.06 -12.44 18.62
N ARG A 389 14.25 -12.68 18.05
CA ARG A 389 15.01 -13.94 18.21
C ARG A 389 15.36 -14.27 19.67
N MET A 390 15.38 -13.26 20.54
CA MET A 390 15.58 -13.46 21.98
C MET A 390 14.50 -14.33 22.64
N LYS A 391 13.28 -14.35 22.08
CA LYS A 391 12.11 -15.02 22.69
C LYS A 391 11.28 -15.85 21.72
N THR A 392 11.59 -15.80 20.43
CA THR A 392 10.82 -16.48 19.38
C THR A 392 11.78 -17.05 18.36
N ALA A 393 11.59 -18.31 18.00
CA ALA A 393 12.29 -18.93 16.88
C ALA A 393 11.78 -18.30 15.58
N ILE A 394 12.71 -17.77 14.78
CA ILE A 394 12.46 -17.18 13.47
C ILE A 394 13.34 -17.94 12.48
N THR A 395 12.73 -18.43 11.41
CA THR A 395 13.46 -19.11 10.34
C THR A 395 13.90 -18.10 9.27
N PRO A 396 14.98 -18.36 8.53
CA PRO A 396 15.41 -17.50 7.42
C PRO A 396 14.30 -17.26 6.39
N GLU A 397 13.46 -18.27 6.13
CA GLU A 397 12.36 -18.22 5.17
C GLU A 397 11.28 -17.22 5.61
N TYR A 398 11.05 -17.09 6.92
CA TYR A 398 10.13 -16.07 7.45
C TYR A 398 10.67 -14.66 7.23
N GLU A 399 11.97 -14.44 7.38
CA GLU A 399 12.60 -13.13 7.15
C GLU A 399 12.55 -12.75 5.67
N GLU A 400 12.77 -13.73 4.78
CA GLU A 400 12.59 -13.53 3.35
C GLU A 400 11.12 -13.21 3.01
N GLY A 401 10.16 -13.96 3.55
CA GLY A 401 8.74 -13.70 3.36
C GLY A 401 8.30 -12.34 3.90
N PHE A 402 8.86 -11.90 5.03
CA PHE A 402 8.66 -10.55 5.57
C PHE A 402 9.14 -9.48 4.60
N LEU A 403 10.33 -9.62 4.03
CA LEU A 403 10.83 -8.68 3.04
C LEU A 403 9.99 -8.69 1.75
N LYS A 404 9.56 -9.86 1.27
CA LYS A 404 8.62 -9.96 0.13
C LYS A 404 7.31 -9.24 0.40
N ALA A 405 6.72 -9.40 1.59
CA ALA A 405 5.51 -8.69 2.00
C ALA A 405 5.75 -7.16 2.05
N VAL A 406 6.88 -6.70 2.61
CA VAL A 406 7.25 -5.26 2.61
C VAL A 406 7.33 -4.73 1.18
N PHE A 407 7.97 -5.47 0.27
CA PHE A 407 8.09 -5.06 -1.13
C PHE A 407 6.73 -5.05 -1.83
N THR A 408 5.85 -5.99 -1.50
CA THR A 408 4.47 -6.04 -2.04
C THR A 408 3.70 -4.78 -1.65
N PHE A 409 3.63 -4.45 -0.36
CA PHE A 409 2.95 -3.24 0.11
C PHE A 409 3.51 -1.92 -0.45
N ARG A 410 4.75 -1.92 -0.95
CA ARG A 410 5.39 -0.71 -1.49
C ARG A 410 5.34 -0.62 -3.01
N HIS A 411 5.43 -1.75 -3.69
CA HIS A 411 5.78 -1.78 -5.11
C HIS A 411 4.86 -2.67 -5.94
N GLN A 412 3.72 -3.10 -5.35
CA GLN A 412 2.67 -3.76 -6.10
C GLN A 412 2.28 -2.92 -7.32
N THR A 413 2.06 -3.60 -8.42
CA THR A 413 1.65 -2.97 -9.67
C THR A 413 0.24 -2.43 -9.57
N VAL A 414 0.07 -1.18 -10.00
CA VAL A 414 -1.17 -0.38 -10.02
C VAL A 414 -1.32 0.25 -11.40
N PHE A 415 -2.47 0.82 -11.70
CA PHE A 415 -2.73 1.57 -12.92
C PHE A 415 -2.54 3.08 -12.66
N ASP A 416 -1.93 3.81 -13.58
CA ASP A 416 -1.92 5.28 -13.51
C ASP A 416 -2.94 5.84 -14.50
N PRO A 417 -4.07 6.42 -14.03
CA PRO A 417 -5.08 7.01 -14.91
C PRO A 417 -4.56 8.11 -15.82
N LYS A 418 -3.47 8.79 -15.45
CA LYS A 418 -2.89 9.88 -16.23
C LYS A 418 -2.03 9.40 -17.39
N THR A 419 -1.20 8.39 -17.17
CA THR A 419 -0.33 7.83 -18.23
C THR A 419 -1.00 6.69 -18.98
N LYS A 420 -2.10 6.13 -18.44
CA LYS A 420 -2.82 4.96 -18.96
C LYS A 420 -1.93 3.72 -19.06
N THR A 421 -1.07 3.52 -18.07
CA THR A 421 -0.13 2.39 -18.02
C THR A 421 -0.08 1.80 -16.63
N THR A 422 0.35 0.54 -16.54
CA THR A 422 0.72 -0.02 -15.24
C THR A 422 2.06 0.56 -14.74
N VAL A 423 2.11 0.88 -13.45
CA VAL A 423 3.28 1.41 -12.74
C VAL A 423 3.37 0.75 -11.36
N PRO A 424 4.55 0.71 -10.70
CA PRO A 424 4.58 0.29 -9.30
C PRO A 424 4.00 1.39 -8.41
N LEU A 425 3.28 0.99 -7.34
CA LEU A 425 2.72 1.88 -6.33
C LEU A 425 3.74 2.92 -5.82
N MET A 426 4.98 2.48 -5.63
CA MET A 426 6.13 3.34 -5.38
C MET A 426 7.28 2.97 -6.32
N PRO A 427 8.10 3.95 -6.74
CA PRO A 427 9.25 3.67 -7.60
C PRO A 427 10.15 2.57 -7.04
N TYR A 428 10.53 1.62 -7.89
CA TYR A 428 11.44 0.55 -7.53
C TYR A 428 12.80 1.10 -7.07
N PRO A 429 13.41 0.51 -6.03
CA PRO A 429 14.78 0.83 -5.68
C PRO A 429 15.74 0.39 -6.81
N PRO A 430 16.92 1.02 -6.94
CA PRO A 430 17.84 0.74 -8.05
C PRO A 430 18.17 -0.74 -8.28
N ALA A 431 18.22 -1.52 -7.20
CA ALA A 431 18.55 -2.94 -7.23
C ALA A 431 17.55 -3.83 -8.00
N ILE A 432 16.26 -3.46 -8.04
CA ILE A 432 15.22 -4.25 -8.74
C ILE A 432 14.56 -3.50 -9.89
N ARG A 433 14.99 -2.26 -10.17
CA ARG A 433 14.36 -1.38 -11.17
C ARG A 433 14.28 -2.00 -12.57
N ASN A 434 15.33 -2.73 -12.97
CA ASN A 434 15.43 -3.32 -14.31
C ASN A 434 14.84 -4.73 -14.38
N ASN A 435 14.62 -5.37 -13.23
CA ASN A 435 14.10 -6.74 -13.15
C ASN A 435 13.22 -6.85 -11.90
N PRO A 436 12.02 -6.24 -11.91
CA PRO A 436 11.11 -6.32 -10.79
C PRO A 436 10.61 -7.76 -10.62
N PRO A 437 10.52 -8.28 -9.39
CA PRO A 437 10.03 -9.64 -9.18
C PRO A 437 8.56 -9.81 -9.58
N ASP A 438 8.24 -10.90 -10.27
CA ASP A 438 6.88 -11.21 -10.73
C ASP A 438 5.85 -11.29 -9.59
N TYR A 439 6.28 -11.60 -8.37
CA TYR A 439 5.37 -11.68 -7.22
C TYR A 439 4.72 -10.33 -6.87
N LEU A 440 5.24 -9.22 -7.38
CA LEU A 440 4.68 -7.87 -7.23
C LEU A 440 3.52 -7.59 -8.19
N GLY A 441 3.21 -8.54 -9.08
CA GLY A 441 2.28 -8.34 -10.19
C GLY A 441 3.04 -7.82 -11.40
N PRO A 442 3.21 -8.60 -12.48
CA PRO A 442 3.87 -8.13 -13.68
C PRO A 442 3.22 -6.88 -14.28
N LEU A 443 4.03 -6.02 -14.90
CA LEU A 443 3.50 -4.89 -15.66
C LEU A 443 2.74 -5.41 -16.88
N LEU A 444 1.53 -4.91 -17.06
CA LEU A 444 0.69 -5.21 -18.23
C LEU A 444 1.08 -4.28 -19.39
N PRO A 445 1.06 -4.77 -20.65
CA PRO A 445 1.16 -3.92 -21.84
C PRO A 445 0.14 -2.76 -21.78
N PRO A 446 0.45 -1.55 -22.28
CA PRO A 446 -0.42 -0.38 -22.13
C PRO A 446 -1.86 -0.57 -22.63
N ASP A 447 -2.02 -1.23 -23.78
CA ASP A 447 -3.32 -1.57 -24.38
C ASP A 447 -4.13 -2.52 -23.48
N VAL A 448 -3.49 -3.55 -22.95
CA VAL A 448 -4.12 -4.50 -22.01
C VAL A 448 -4.46 -3.81 -20.70
N ALA A 449 -3.54 -2.99 -20.17
CA ALA A 449 -3.71 -2.26 -18.93
C ALA A 449 -4.93 -1.31 -19.00
N GLU A 450 -5.05 -0.54 -20.08
CA GLU A 450 -6.18 0.36 -20.30
C GLU A 450 -7.49 -0.42 -20.46
N ALA A 451 -7.51 -1.51 -21.24
CA ALA A 451 -8.70 -2.32 -21.41
C ALA A 451 -9.17 -2.99 -20.10
N VAL A 452 -8.24 -3.46 -19.27
CA VAL A 452 -8.54 -3.96 -17.91
C VAL A 452 -9.11 -2.83 -17.06
N ALA A 453 -8.42 -1.69 -16.98
CA ALA A 453 -8.83 -0.54 -16.17
C ALA A 453 -10.23 -0.02 -16.50
N MET A 454 -10.60 -0.06 -17.78
CA MET A 454 -11.93 0.32 -18.27
C MET A 454 -13.01 -0.76 -18.02
N GLY A 455 -12.64 -1.94 -17.55
CA GLY A 455 -13.55 -3.07 -17.32
C GLY A 455 -14.05 -3.72 -18.61
N VAL A 456 -13.30 -3.58 -19.72
CA VAL A 456 -13.67 -4.12 -21.05
C VAL A 456 -13.22 -5.58 -21.17
N ILE A 457 -12.06 -5.92 -20.61
CA ILE A 457 -11.53 -7.28 -20.59
C ILE A 457 -11.35 -7.78 -19.16
N HIS A 458 -11.40 -9.10 -19.01
CA HIS A 458 -11.22 -9.77 -17.74
C HIS A 458 -9.76 -9.60 -17.25
N PRO A 459 -9.53 -9.15 -16.00
CA PRO A 459 -8.19 -8.87 -15.46
C PRO A 459 -7.20 -10.04 -15.54
N SER A 460 -7.65 -11.27 -15.25
CA SER A 460 -6.78 -12.45 -15.26
C SER A 460 -6.64 -13.16 -16.62
N THR A 461 -7.71 -13.22 -17.44
CA THR A 461 -7.72 -14.01 -18.69
C THR A 461 -7.55 -13.17 -19.95
N HIS A 462 -7.69 -11.84 -19.81
CA HIS A 462 -7.69 -10.84 -20.89
C HIS A 462 -8.73 -11.12 -21.99
N GLN A 463 -9.75 -11.93 -21.69
CA GLN A 463 -10.89 -12.15 -22.57
C GLN A 463 -11.93 -11.03 -22.39
N PRO A 464 -12.70 -10.66 -23.42
CA PRO A 464 -13.75 -9.65 -23.30
C PRO A 464 -14.78 -9.98 -22.21
N LEU A 465 -15.17 -8.98 -21.41
CA LEU A 465 -16.30 -9.06 -20.48
C LEU A 465 -17.59 -8.69 -21.22
N LEU A 466 -18.60 -9.57 -21.19
CA LEU A 466 -19.89 -9.30 -21.80
C LEU A 466 -20.73 -8.33 -20.96
N PRO A 467 -21.47 -7.38 -21.58
CA PRO A 467 -21.78 -7.33 -23.01
C PRO A 467 -20.84 -6.43 -23.83
N PHE A 468 -19.74 -5.91 -23.29
CA PHE A 468 -18.83 -5.00 -24.02
C PHE A 468 -18.20 -5.62 -25.28
N ALA A 469 -18.26 -6.95 -25.44
CA ALA A 469 -17.90 -7.59 -26.70
C ALA A 469 -18.88 -7.27 -27.85
N GLU A 470 -20.17 -7.01 -27.54
CA GLU A 470 -21.18 -6.65 -28.54
C GLU A 470 -20.98 -5.22 -29.06
N ASP A 471 -20.63 -4.26 -28.18
CA ASP A 471 -20.32 -2.87 -28.57
C ASP A 471 -19.08 -2.79 -29.49
N ILE A 472 -18.03 -3.57 -29.21
CA ILE A 472 -16.81 -3.61 -30.04
C ILE A 472 -17.10 -4.25 -31.41
N MET A 473 -17.93 -5.29 -31.46
CA MET A 473 -18.33 -5.92 -32.73
C MET A 473 -19.28 -5.01 -33.55
N GLU A 474 -20.11 -4.20 -32.91
CA GLU A 474 -20.92 -3.18 -33.58
C GLU A 474 -20.07 -2.01 -34.10
N GLU A 475 -19.06 -1.55 -33.36
CA GLU A 475 -18.11 -0.52 -33.82
C GLU A 475 -17.24 -1.01 -34.98
N GLU A 476 -16.68 -2.23 -34.90
CA GLU A 476 -15.89 -2.83 -36.00
C GLU A 476 -16.73 -3.05 -37.26
N SER A 477 -18.00 -3.43 -37.13
CA SER A 477 -18.90 -3.59 -38.28
C SER A 477 -19.35 -2.27 -38.90
N GLN A 478 -19.36 -1.17 -38.13
CA GLN A 478 -19.63 0.18 -38.63
C GLN A 478 -18.39 0.83 -39.28
N GLU A 479 -17.17 0.55 -38.79
CA GLU A 479 -15.92 1.05 -39.40
C GLU A 479 -15.67 0.50 -40.81
N VAL A 480 -16.12 -0.72 -41.11
CA VAL A 480 -15.99 -1.34 -42.45
C VAL A 480 -16.84 -0.61 -43.52
N HIS A 481 -17.75 0.29 -43.13
CA HIS A 481 -18.61 1.04 -44.06
C HIS A 481 -18.37 2.55 -44.14
N SER A 482 -17.41 3.10 -43.39
CA SER A 482 -17.03 4.51 -43.56
C SER A 482 -15.51 4.69 -43.65
N SER A 483 -15.03 4.82 -44.89
CA SER A 483 -13.70 5.37 -45.11
C SER A 483 -13.79 6.89 -45.05
N THR A 484 -12.86 7.49 -44.29
CA THR A 484 -12.53 8.91 -44.07
C THR A 484 -13.14 9.59 -42.82
N SER A 485 -12.23 10.02 -41.93
CA SER A 485 -12.31 11.08 -40.91
C SER A 485 -12.37 10.67 -39.42
N SER A 486 -11.20 10.79 -38.77
CA SER A 486 -10.97 11.23 -37.38
C SER A 486 -11.52 10.38 -36.21
N VAL A 487 -10.70 9.46 -35.71
CA VAL A 487 -10.84 8.89 -34.36
C VAL A 487 -10.13 9.80 -33.36
N ALA A 488 -10.91 10.61 -32.64
CA ALA A 488 -10.49 11.28 -31.41
C ALA A 488 -11.74 11.75 -30.66
N HIS A 489 -12.29 10.92 -29.77
CA HIS A 489 -13.26 11.39 -28.79
C HIS A 489 -13.46 10.45 -27.61
N TYR A 490 -12.48 10.41 -26.71
CA TYR A 490 -12.75 10.26 -25.27
C TYR A 490 -11.73 11.16 -24.55
N PHE A 491 -12.21 11.94 -23.58
CA PHE A 491 -11.65 13.20 -23.04
C PHE A 491 -11.94 14.45 -23.88
N ARG A 492 -13.15 15.02 -23.72
CA ARG A 492 -13.38 16.40 -24.13
C ARG A 492 -12.95 17.34 -23.00
N THR A 493 -11.90 18.10 -23.27
CA THR A 493 -11.55 19.34 -22.61
C THR A 493 -12.71 20.33 -22.69
N GLY A 494 -12.91 21.09 -21.61
CA GLY A 494 -13.94 22.10 -21.53
C GLY A 494 -13.79 23.16 -22.62
N THR A 495 -14.89 23.43 -23.32
CA THR A 495 -15.12 24.70 -23.99
C THR A 495 -16.52 25.18 -23.64
N CYS A 496 -16.54 26.31 -22.96
CA CYS A 496 -17.69 27.13 -22.67
C CYS A 496 -18.44 27.47 -23.96
N LEU A 497 -19.72 27.09 -24.05
CA LEU A 497 -20.69 27.74 -24.91
C LEU A 497 -21.96 27.97 -24.08
N LEU A 498 -22.11 29.22 -23.67
CA LEU A 498 -23.39 29.82 -23.32
C LEU A 498 -24.34 29.67 -24.51
N GLU A 499 -25.49 29.03 -24.31
CA GLU A 499 -26.77 29.47 -24.86
C GLU A 499 -27.92 28.75 -24.15
N SER A 500 -28.49 29.48 -23.18
CA SER A 500 -29.92 29.53 -22.84
C SER A 500 -30.79 28.29 -23.05
N LEU A 501 -31.20 27.65 -21.95
CA LEU A 501 -32.64 27.51 -21.67
C LEU A 501 -32.87 27.38 -20.17
N HIS A 502 -33.68 28.31 -19.64
CA HIS A 502 -34.20 28.34 -18.29
C HIS A 502 -34.91 27.04 -17.91
N ILE A 503 -34.76 26.60 -16.66
CA ILE A 503 -35.87 26.43 -15.70
C ILE A 503 -35.27 26.38 -14.28
N HIS A 504 -35.73 27.30 -13.43
CA HIS A 504 -35.51 27.27 -11.99
C HIS A 504 -36.32 26.15 -11.34
N ILE A 505 -35.90 25.65 -10.19
CA ILE A 505 -36.61 25.78 -8.90
C ILE A 505 -35.81 25.10 -7.78
N VAL A 506 -35.48 25.95 -6.79
CA VAL A 506 -35.07 25.77 -5.38
C VAL A 506 -34.07 24.67 -5.04
#